data_AF-A0A0V0QCG4-F1
#
_entry.id   AF-A0A0V0QCG4-F1
#
_cell.length_a   1.000
_cell.length_b   1.000
_cell.length_c   1.000
_cell.angle_alpha   90.00
_cell.angle_beta   90.00
_cell.angle_gamma   90.00
#
_symmetry.space_group_name_H-M   'P 1'
#
loop_
_entity.id
_entity.type
_entity.pdbx_description
1 polymer ?
#
loop_
_entity_poly.entity_id
_entity_poly.type
_entity_poly.pdbx_seq_one_letter_code
_entity_poly.pdbx_strand_id
1 'polypeptide(L)'
;MASFAEKLILAANEDDEDENEEDYVPEVKEEKEYEKELLANMPEKQRKKLERKLKNVHKRKQIVKKAWEQMQQDNKDNMEKASLKIKSINDLKKNSNELNHESIEIANRVLDEFQKKDIKKVRFAGKDFLVDDKGNIMQEEIKEQEQENKENEQINGDIELYKIKQGFQYMNQLMEKIKVKTKTLNSLSKSKYDWKNYAKKEKIETQLEQNRKGGYLHNQNFIEKSRMQQKELSKQTKKVKFTD
;
A
#
# COMPACT_ATOMS: atom_id res chain seq x y z
N MET A 1 -57.01 -11.74 7.12
CA MET A 1 -56.15 -12.61 7.96
C MET A 1 -54.72 -12.11 7.80
N ALA A 2 -54.29 -11.20 8.68
CA ALA A 2 -52.90 -10.76 8.71
C ALA A 2 -52.01 -11.93 9.17
N SER A 3 -50.86 -12.10 8.52
CA SER A 3 -50.00 -13.26 8.73
C SER A 3 -49.38 -13.23 10.12
N PHE A 4 -49.18 -14.40 10.72
CA PHE A 4 -48.55 -14.58 12.04
C PHE A 4 -47.17 -13.89 12.14
N ALA A 5 -46.52 -13.61 11.01
CA ALA A 5 -45.25 -12.89 10.94
C ALA A 5 -45.38 -11.37 11.23
N GLU A 6 -46.50 -10.73 10.93
CA GLU A 6 -46.70 -9.30 11.24
C GLU A 6 -46.99 -9.08 12.73
N LYS A 7 -47.61 -10.05 13.42
CA LYS A 7 -47.83 -9.98 14.86
C LYS A 7 -46.54 -10.15 15.68
N LEU A 8 -45.51 -10.79 15.12
CA LEU A 8 -44.22 -10.93 15.79
C LEU A 8 -43.32 -9.69 15.66
N ILE A 9 -43.56 -8.83 14.68
CA ILE A 9 -42.79 -7.59 14.50
C ILE A 9 -43.34 -6.45 15.37
N LEU A 10 -44.64 -6.47 15.69
CA LEU A 10 -45.26 -5.47 16.57
C LEU A 10 -45.05 -5.72 18.08
N ALA A 11 -44.69 -6.94 18.48
CA ALA A 11 -44.45 -7.28 19.90
C ALA A 11 -42.99 -7.05 20.36
N ALA A 12 -42.14 -6.44 19.53
CA ALA A 12 -40.73 -6.18 19.82
C ALA A 12 -40.40 -4.68 19.97
N ASN A 13 -41.41 -3.80 20.04
CA ASN A 13 -41.25 -2.34 20.14
C ASN A 13 -41.92 -1.74 21.37
N GLU A 14 -42.38 -2.56 22.32
CA GLU A 14 -42.97 -2.08 23.57
C GLU A 14 -42.11 -2.62 24.73
N ASP A 15 -41.60 -1.69 25.54
CA ASP A 15 -40.93 -1.86 26.85
C ASP A 15 -39.39 -2.05 26.90
N ASP A 16 -38.64 -1.14 26.27
CA ASP A 16 -37.30 -0.75 26.76
C ASP A 16 -37.32 0.76 27.09
N GLU A 17 -38.16 1.17 28.05
CA GLU A 17 -37.88 2.37 28.86
C GLU A 17 -36.76 1.98 29.84
N ASP A 18 -35.55 1.76 29.31
CA ASP A 18 -34.34 1.76 30.11
C ASP A 18 -34.25 3.16 30.73
N GLU A 19 -34.53 3.22 32.03
CA GLU A 19 -34.10 4.29 32.90
C GLU A 19 -32.63 4.58 32.56
N ASN A 20 -32.38 5.66 31.82
CA ASN A 20 -31.07 6.26 31.68
C ASN A 20 -30.68 6.74 33.09
N GLU A 21 -30.28 5.81 33.96
CA GLU A 21 -29.32 6.07 35.00
C GLU A 21 -28.07 6.52 34.25
N GLU A 22 -28.01 7.83 33.96
CA GLU A 22 -26.79 8.48 33.53
C GLU A 22 -25.76 8.17 34.61
N ASP A 23 -24.96 7.13 34.37
CA ASP A 23 -23.84 6.71 35.21
C ASP A 23 -23.12 7.99 35.62
N TYR A 24 -23.28 8.39 36.89
CA TYR A 24 -22.75 9.65 37.36
C TYR A 24 -21.24 9.62 37.14
N VAL A 25 -20.78 10.35 36.12
CA VAL A 25 -19.36 10.53 35.80
C VAL A 25 -18.93 11.73 36.63
N PRO A 26 -18.17 11.54 37.72
CA PRO A 26 -17.77 12.65 38.57
C PRO A 26 -16.98 13.67 37.74
N GLU A 27 -17.20 14.96 38.02
CA GLU A 27 -16.43 15.97 37.32
C GLU A 27 -14.95 15.86 37.70
N VAL A 28 -14.03 16.09 36.76
CA VAL A 28 -12.56 16.01 36.94
C VAL A 28 -12.04 16.86 38.13
N LYS A 29 -12.83 17.81 38.62
CA LYS A 29 -12.54 18.60 39.82
C LYS A 29 -12.83 17.83 41.12
N GLU A 30 -13.93 17.11 41.19
CA GLU A 30 -14.37 16.34 42.36
C GLU A 30 -13.43 15.15 42.62
N GLU A 31 -12.96 14.48 41.56
CA GLU A 31 -11.94 13.41 41.68
C GLU A 31 -10.65 13.91 42.36
N LYS A 32 -10.20 15.12 42.02
CA LYS A 32 -8.96 15.70 42.59
C LYS A 32 -9.13 16.09 44.05
N GLU A 33 -10.33 16.50 44.46
CA GLU A 33 -10.61 16.83 45.85
C GLU A 33 -10.71 15.56 46.69
N TYR A 34 -11.39 14.52 46.18
CA TYR A 34 -11.45 13.21 46.81
C TYR A 34 -10.06 12.58 46.97
N GLU A 35 -9.19 12.64 45.95
CA GLU A 35 -7.81 12.14 46.06
C GLU A 35 -7.00 12.88 47.14
N LYS A 36 -7.20 14.20 47.29
CA LYS A 36 -6.53 15.00 48.32
C LYS A 36 -7.00 14.61 49.72
N GLU A 37 -8.30 14.40 49.91
CA GLU A 37 -8.86 14.02 51.20
C GLU A 37 -8.45 12.59 51.61
N LEU A 38 -8.45 11.65 50.65
CA LEU A 38 -7.93 10.30 50.85
C LEU A 38 -6.45 10.29 51.26
N LEU A 39 -5.65 11.18 50.68
CA LEU A 39 -4.24 11.38 51.02
C LEU A 39 -4.04 12.01 52.41
N ALA A 40 -4.96 12.86 52.85
CA ALA A 40 -4.89 13.53 54.15
C ALA A 40 -5.17 12.55 55.30
N ASN A 41 -6.09 11.60 55.11
CA ASN A 41 -6.49 10.62 56.12
C ASN A 41 -5.59 9.36 56.19
N MET A 42 -4.57 9.25 55.31
CA MET A 42 -3.67 8.11 55.28
C MET A 42 -2.52 8.19 56.30
N PRO A 43 -2.10 7.07 56.93
CA PRO A 43 -0.93 7.04 57.81
C PRO A 43 0.34 7.52 57.10
N GLU A 44 1.17 8.31 57.79
CA GLU A 44 2.31 9.02 57.19
C GLU A 44 3.29 8.10 56.43
N LYS A 45 3.53 6.89 56.95
CA LYS A 45 4.38 5.87 56.29
C LYS A 45 3.81 5.44 54.93
N GLN A 46 2.49 5.28 54.84
CA GLN A 46 1.80 4.92 53.59
C GLN A 46 1.82 6.09 52.62
N ARG A 47 1.56 7.31 53.10
CA ARG A 47 1.62 8.55 52.30
C ARG A 47 2.99 8.74 51.64
N LYS A 48 4.08 8.65 52.41
CA LYS A 48 5.46 8.72 51.89
C LYS A 48 5.75 7.65 50.82
N LYS A 49 5.23 6.43 50.97
CA LYS A 49 5.39 5.36 49.98
C LYS A 49 4.61 5.68 48.69
N LEU A 50 3.39 6.22 48.82
CA LEU A 50 2.56 6.61 47.69
C LEU A 50 3.16 7.80 46.93
N GLU A 51 3.66 8.82 47.64
CA GLU A 51 4.37 9.96 47.05
C GLU A 51 5.59 9.53 46.23
N ARG A 52 6.39 8.58 46.72
CA ARG A 52 7.52 8.03 45.96
C ARG A 52 7.05 7.32 44.68
N LYS A 53 5.96 6.54 44.75
CA LYS A 53 5.36 5.89 43.58
C LYS A 53 4.84 6.93 42.59
N LEU A 54 4.12 7.96 43.04
CA LEU A 54 3.61 9.05 42.22
C LEU A 54 4.74 9.81 41.52
N LYS A 55 5.83 10.14 42.23
CA LYS A 55 7.02 10.75 41.62
C LYS A 55 7.62 9.86 40.53
N ASN A 56 7.71 8.56 40.75
CA ASN A 56 8.21 7.61 39.73
C ASN A 56 7.27 7.51 38.52
N VAL A 57 5.96 7.46 38.74
CA VAL A 57 4.95 7.45 37.67
C VAL A 57 5.02 8.75 36.86
N HIS A 58 5.12 9.90 37.53
CA HIS A 58 5.24 11.19 36.87
C HIS A 58 6.51 11.27 36.01
N LYS A 59 7.66 10.84 36.53
CA LYS A 59 8.91 10.74 35.75
C LYS A 59 8.74 9.86 34.51
N ARG A 60 8.11 8.68 34.65
CA ARG A 60 7.82 7.79 33.51
C ARG A 60 6.89 8.44 32.49
N LYS A 61 5.81 9.11 32.95
CA LYS A 61 4.90 9.86 32.06
C LYS A 61 5.65 10.94 31.28
N GLN A 62 6.55 11.68 31.91
CA GLN A 62 7.37 12.68 31.22
C GLN A 62 8.29 12.06 30.17
N ILE A 63 8.93 10.92 30.46
CA ILE A 63 9.79 10.20 29.50
C ILE A 63 8.96 9.74 28.29
N VAL A 64 7.80 9.12 28.54
CA VAL A 64 6.89 8.67 27.47
C VAL A 64 6.41 9.85 26.63
N LYS A 65 6.04 10.97 27.26
CA LYS A 65 5.61 12.19 26.55
C LYS A 65 6.72 12.71 25.63
N LYS A 66 7.95 12.84 26.14
CA LYS A 66 9.10 13.27 25.32
C LYS A 66 9.40 12.30 24.18
N ALA A 67 9.34 10.99 24.43
CA ALA A 67 9.54 9.98 23.40
C ALA A 67 8.47 10.04 22.31
N TRP A 68 7.22 10.28 22.70
CA TRP A 68 6.11 10.49 21.76
C TRP A 68 6.31 11.75 20.91
N GLU A 69 6.65 12.88 21.54
CA GLU A 69 6.95 14.14 20.84
C GLU A 69 8.10 13.96 19.85
N GLN A 70 9.17 13.27 20.25
CA GLN A 70 10.29 12.96 19.35
C GLN A 70 9.84 12.11 18.16
N MET A 71 9.06 11.06 18.40
CA MET A 71 8.54 10.20 17.34
C MET A 71 7.66 10.97 16.34
N GLN A 72 6.84 11.90 16.83
CA GLN A 72 6.02 12.77 15.98
C GLN A 72 6.90 13.68 15.11
N GLN A 73 7.96 14.23 15.68
CA GLN A 73 8.92 15.06 14.93
C GLN A 73 9.66 14.23 13.87
N ASP A 74 10.19 13.06 14.23
CA ASP A 74 10.89 12.17 13.30
C ASP A 74 9.98 11.75 12.13
N ASN A 75 8.70 11.48 12.40
CA ASN A 75 7.72 11.19 11.37
C ASN A 75 7.49 12.37 10.43
N LYS A 76 7.41 13.59 10.95
CA LYS A 76 7.28 14.81 10.15
C LYS A 76 8.50 15.00 9.23
N ASP A 77 9.70 14.86 9.77
CA ASP A 77 10.95 15.00 9.02
C ASP A 77 11.07 13.92 7.93
N ASN A 78 10.64 12.69 8.22
CA ASN A 78 10.62 11.60 7.26
C ASN A 78 9.61 11.85 6.12
N MET A 79 8.43 12.40 6.44
CA MET A 79 7.44 12.78 5.43
C MET A 79 7.95 13.91 4.53
N GLU A 80 8.66 14.89 5.08
CA GLU A 80 9.28 15.97 4.31
C GLU A 80 10.38 15.44 3.36
N LYS A 81 11.26 14.58 3.87
CA LYS A 81 12.28 13.88 3.04
C LYS A 81 11.64 13.05 1.94
N ALA A 82 10.54 12.35 2.22
CA ALA A 82 9.81 11.58 1.22
C ALA A 82 9.19 12.49 0.15
N SER A 83 8.61 13.62 0.54
CA SER A 83 8.05 14.62 -0.37
C SER A 83 9.11 15.19 -1.33
N LEU A 84 10.30 15.52 -0.81
CA LEU A 84 11.43 15.99 -1.64
C LEU A 84 11.87 14.92 -2.65
N LYS A 85 11.97 13.66 -2.24
CA LYS A 85 12.30 12.55 -3.17
C LYS A 85 11.25 12.39 -4.26
N ILE A 86 9.96 12.50 -3.93
CA ILE A 86 8.87 12.41 -4.92
C ILE A 86 8.99 13.55 -5.93
N LYS A 87 9.27 14.78 -5.49
CA LYS A 87 9.49 15.93 -6.38
C LYS A 87 10.65 15.65 -7.35
N SER A 88 11.81 15.23 -6.84
CA SER A 88 12.97 14.91 -7.69
C SER A 88 12.67 13.79 -8.70
N ILE A 89 11.90 12.76 -8.32
CA ILE A 89 11.48 11.70 -9.25
C ILE A 89 10.58 12.25 -10.35
N ASN A 90 9.65 13.16 -10.02
CA ASN A 90 8.77 13.76 -11.02
C ASN A 90 9.53 14.67 -11.98
N ASP A 91 10.51 15.43 -11.50
CA ASP A 91 11.39 16.25 -12.34
C ASP A 91 12.19 15.36 -13.32
N LEU A 92 12.75 14.25 -12.84
CA LEU A 92 13.45 13.28 -13.69
C LEU A 92 12.52 12.64 -14.74
N LYS A 93 11.27 12.32 -14.38
CA LYS A 93 10.28 11.80 -15.33
C LYS A 93 9.93 12.83 -16.41
N LYS A 94 9.80 14.11 -16.02
CA LYS A 94 9.52 15.20 -16.96
C LYS A 94 10.67 15.32 -17.98
N ASN A 95 11.92 15.38 -17.49
CA ASN A 95 13.10 15.43 -18.36
C ASN A 95 13.23 14.19 -19.26
N SER A 96 12.92 13.00 -18.74
CA SER A 96 12.92 11.78 -19.55
C SER A 96 11.86 11.80 -20.66
N ASN A 97 10.69 12.39 -20.42
CA ASN A 97 9.65 12.51 -21.43
C ASN A 97 10.04 13.53 -22.51
N GLU A 98 10.68 14.64 -22.13
CA GLU A 98 11.24 15.63 -23.06
C GLU A 98 12.30 14.99 -23.97
N LEU A 99 13.25 14.24 -23.41
CA LEU A 99 14.26 13.49 -24.18
C LEU A 99 13.66 12.45 -25.13
N ASN A 100 12.60 11.76 -24.71
CA ASN A 100 11.89 10.81 -25.56
C ASN A 100 11.20 11.52 -26.73
N HIS A 101 10.60 12.70 -26.48
CA HIS A 101 9.98 13.51 -27.53
C HIS A 101 11.01 13.97 -28.57
N GLU A 102 12.14 14.53 -28.14
CA GLU A 102 13.23 14.92 -29.02
C GLU A 102 13.77 13.73 -29.84
N SER A 103 13.91 12.57 -29.21
CA SER A 103 14.36 11.36 -29.91
C SER A 103 13.39 10.90 -30.99
N ILE A 104 12.07 11.01 -30.73
CA ILE A 104 11.02 10.71 -31.70
C ILE A 104 11.06 11.72 -32.85
N GLU A 105 11.22 13.02 -32.57
CA GLU A 105 11.34 14.06 -33.60
C GLU A 105 12.55 13.84 -34.51
N ILE A 106 13.71 13.50 -33.94
CA ILE A 106 14.92 13.18 -34.71
C ILE A 106 14.67 11.96 -35.60
N ALA A 107 14.08 10.89 -35.05
CA ALA A 107 13.77 9.69 -35.82
C ALA A 107 12.81 9.99 -36.99
N ASN A 108 11.80 10.81 -36.77
CA ASN A 108 10.87 11.23 -37.82
C ASN A 108 11.58 12.07 -38.89
N ARG A 109 12.45 13.01 -38.51
CA ARG A 109 13.24 13.81 -39.47
C ARG A 109 14.13 12.93 -40.34
N VAL A 110 14.81 11.95 -39.73
CA VAL A 110 15.65 10.99 -40.46
C VAL A 110 14.81 10.14 -41.41
N LEU A 111 13.63 9.67 -40.97
CA LEU A 111 12.71 8.94 -41.84
C LEU A 111 12.23 9.80 -43.02
N ASP A 112 11.91 11.07 -42.81
CA ASP A 112 11.52 11.99 -43.87
C ASP A 112 12.67 12.22 -44.87
N GLU A 113 13.91 12.33 -44.40
CA GLU A 113 15.10 12.40 -45.26
C GLU A 113 15.28 11.13 -46.09
N PHE A 114 15.06 9.94 -45.50
CA PHE A 114 15.12 8.67 -46.24
C PHE A 114 13.95 8.47 -47.21
N GLN A 115 12.79 9.07 -46.93
CA GLN A 115 11.60 8.98 -47.78
C GLN A 115 11.59 10.02 -48.92
N LYS A 116 12.37 11.10 -48.80
CA LYS A 116 12.74 11.96 -49.94
C LYS A 116 13.68 11.20 -50.89
N LYS A 117 13.16 10.16 -51.54
CA LYS A 117 13.76 9.66 -52.77
C LYS A 117 13.59 10.75 -53.82
N ASP A 118 14.66 11.14 -54.51
CA ASP A 118 14.57 12.09 -55.62
C ASP A 118 13.89 11.36 -56.79
N ILE A 119 12.56 11.41 -56.81
CA ILE A 119 11.78 10.86 -57.91
C ILE A 119 11.95 11.81 -59.09
N LYS A 120 12.64 11.35 -60.13
CA LYS A 120 12.86 12.12 -61.36
C LYS A 120 11.82 11.70 -62.39
N LYS A 121 11.17 12.70 -63.00
CA LYS A 121 10.30 12.50 -64.15
C LYS A 121 11.16 12.41 -65.41
N VAL A 122 11.14 11.26 -66.08
CA VAL A 122 11.97 11.00 -67.27
C VAL A 122 11.06 10.59 -68.42
N ARG A 123 11.28 11.17 -69.62
CA ARG A 123 10.50 10.86 -70.81
C ARG A 123 11.22 9.84 -71.68
N PHE A 124 10.57 8.72 -71.96
CA PHE A 124 11.10 7.65 -72.79
C PHE A 124 10.04 7.17 -73.78
N ALA A 125 10.39 7.11 -75.08
CA ALA A 125 9.48 6.70 -76.16
C ALA A 125 8.12 7.45 -76.18
N GLY A 126 8.13 8.74 -75.81
CA GLY A 126 6.93 9.58 -75.78
C GLY A 126 6.07 9.48 -74.52
N LYS A 127 6.37 8.54 -73.61
CA LYS A 127 5.70 8.39 -72.30
C LYS A 127 6.55 8.96 -71.16
N ASP A 128 5.89 9.48 -70.13
CA ASP A 128 6.54 10.01 -68.94
C ASP A 128 6.54 8.97 -67.81
N PHE A 129 7.70 8.71 -67.22
CA PHE A 129 7.90 7.76 -66.13
C PHE A 129 8.44 8.47 -64.88
N LEU A 130 8.02 8.01 -63.70
CA LEU A 130 8.62 8.38 -62.43
C LEU A 130 9.66 7.32 -62.05
N VAL A 131 10.92 7.72 -62.02
CA VAL A 131 12.06 6.83 -61.83
C VAL A 131 12.77 7.19 -60.53
N ASP A 132 13.15 6.17 -59.75
CA ASP A 132 14.00 6.38 -58.57
C ASP A 132 15.47 6.64 -58.97
N ASP A 133 16.30 7.10 -58.03
CA ASP A 133 17.73 7.35 -58.29
C ASP A 133 18.53 6.11 -58.71
N LYS A 134 17.95 4.92 -58.57
CA LYS A 134 18.54 3.63 -58.98
C LYS A 134 18.06 3.18 -60.37
N GLY A 135 17.20 3.95 -61.03
CA GLY A 135 16.65 3.62 -62.35
C GLY A 135 15.42 2.70 -62.33
N ASN A 136 14.85 2.41 -61.16
CA ASN A 136 13.65 1.59 -61.06
C ASN A 136 12.40 2.44 -61.37
N ILE A 137 11.52 1.92 -62.22
CA ILE A 137 10.26 2.56 -62.59
C ILE A 137 9.26 2.35 -61.45
N MET A 138 8.78 3.44 -60.85
CA MET A 138 7.83 3.36 -59.72
C MET A 138 6.37 3.40 -60.17
N GLN A 139 6.07 4.00 -61.32
CA GLN A 139 4.75 4.02 -61.96
C GLN A 139 4.90 4.18 -63.48
N GLU A 140 4.16 3.37 -64.24
CA GLU A 140 4.37 3.19 -65.69
C GLU A 140 3.50 4.11 -66.57
N GLU A 141 2.52 4.84 -66.00
CA GLU A 141 1.66 5.75 -66.76
C GLU A 141 1.09 6.88 -65.89
N ILE A 142 1.54 8.13 -66.09
CA ILE A 142 0.78 9.32 -65.69
C ILE A 142 -0.18 9.62 -66.84
N LYS A 143 -1.35 8.98 -66.85
CA LYS A 143 -2.44 9.44 -67.71
C LYS A 143 -3.01 10.71 -67.09
N GLU A 144 -2.99 11.81 -67.83
CA GLU A 144 -3.85 12.97 -67.58
C GLU A 144 -5.30 12.48 -67.64
N GLN A 145 -5.88 12.17 -66.49
CA GLN A 145 -7.30 11.85 -66.36
C GLN A 145 -7.91 12.83 -65.36
N GLU A 146 -8.41 13.93 -65.91
CA GLU A 146 -9.67 14.47 -65.41
C GLU A 146 -10.72 13.35 -65.60
N GLN A 147 -11.39 12.99 -64.51
CA GLN A 147 -12.52 12.07 -64.44
C GLN A 147 -12.20 10.57 -64.58
N GLU A 148 -12.00 9.89 -63.43
CA GLU A 148 -12.72 8.65 -63.11
C GLU A 148 -12.59 8.31 -61.62
N ASN A 149 -13.37 9.03 -60.82
CA ASN A 149 -13.81 8.58 -59.50
C ASN A 149 -14.74 7.38 -59.69
N LYS A 150 -14.25 6.13 -59.62
CA LYS A 150 -15.05 4.96 -59.18
C LYS A 150 -14.33 3.60 -59.00
N GLU A 151 -13.05 3.43 -59.31
CA GLU A 151 -12.38 2.11 -59.11
C GLU A 151 -11.36 2.06 -57.94
N ASN A 152 -11.12 3.17 -57.24
CA ASN A 152 -10.15 3.22 -56.12
C ASN A 152 -10.67 2.73 -54.76
N GLU A 153 -11.89 2.19 -54.67
CA GLU A 153 -12.41 1.63 -53.41
C GLU A 153 -12.01 0.16 -53.17
N GLN A 154 -11.57 -0.59 -54.18
CA GLN A 154 -11.26 -2.02 -54.01
C GLN A 154 -9.77 -2.33 -53.71
N ILE A 155 -8.83 -1.47 -54.10
CA ILE A 155 -7.39 -1.69 -53.87
C ILE A 155 -6.93 -1.18 -52.48
N ASN A 156 -7.68 -0.26 -51.87
CA ASN A 156 -7.42 0.21 -50.50
C ASN A 156 -7.70 -0.86 -49.42
N GLY A 157 -8.62 -1.80 -49.69
CA GLY A 157 -8.97 -2.86 -48.74
C GLY A 157 -7.82 -3.83 -48.46
N ASP A 158 -7.02 -4.19 -49.48
CA ASP A 158 -5.91 -5.14 -49.32
C ASP A 158 -4.69 -4.51 -48.65
N ILE A 159 -4.44 -3.21 -48.88
CA ILE A 159 -3.37 -2.45 -48.21
C ILE A 159 -3.73 -2.21 -46.74
N GLU A 160 -5.00 -1.91 -46.43
CA GLU A 160 -5.48 -1.86 -45.05
C GLU A 160 -5.44 -3.22 -44.37
N LEU A 161 -5.80 -4.31 -45.05
CA LEU A 161 -5.71 -5.67 -44.49
C LEU A 161 -4.27 -6.06 -44.14
N TYR A 162 -3.29 -5.68 -44.96
CA TYR A 162 -1.87 -5.96 -44.72
C TYR A 162 -1.34 -5.15 -43.54
N LYS A 163 -1.72 -3.86 -43.43
CA LYS A 163 -1.40 -3.01 -42.27
C LYS A 163 -2.08 -3.51 -40.99
N ILE A 164 -3.33 -3.96 -41.05
CA ILE A 164 -4.05 -4.56 -39.92
C ILE A 164 -3.40 -5.88 -39.50
N LYS A 165 -2.99 -6.74 -40.45
CA LYS A 165 -2.23 -7.98 -40.15
C LYS A 165 -0.89 -7.71 -39.48
N GLN A 166 -0.12 -6.74 -39.95
CA GLN A 166 1.14 -6.35 -39.30
C GLN A 166 0.91 -5.71 -37.93
N GLY A 167 -0.12 -4.87 -37.79
CA GLY A 167 -0.55 -4.32 -36.51
C GLY A 167 -0.89 -5.41 -35.50
N PHE A 168 -1.60 -6.46 -35.93
CA PHE A 168 -1.92 -7.62 -35.10
C PHE A 168 -0.68 -8.43 -34.68
N GLN A 169 0.31 -8.58 -35.56
CA GLN A 169 1.57 -9.25 -35.21
C GLN A 169 2.35 -8.46 -34.16
N TYR A 170 2.44 -7.14 -34.33
CA TYR A 170 3.09 -6.26 -33.36
C TYR A 170 2.35 -6.23 -32.02
N MET A 171 1.01 -6.16 -32.03
CA MET A 171 0.17 -6.28 -30.83
C MET A 171 0.36 -7.62 -30.13
N ASN A 172 0.43 -8.72 -30.87
CA ASN A 172 0.69 -10.05 -30.29
C ASN A 172 2.08 -10.13 -29.67
N GLN A 173 3.10 -9.54 -30.29
CA GLN A 173 4.45 -9.44 -29.70
C GLN A 173 4.49 -8.56 -28.45
N LEU A 174 3.73 -7.46 -28.43
CA LEU A 174 3.56 -6.60 -27.25
C LEU A 174 2.84 -7.35 -26.13
N MET A 175 1.77 -8.07 -26.44
CA MET A 175 1.01 -8.88 -25.49
C MET A 175 1.83 -10.06 -24.95
N GLU A 176 2.66 -10.70 -25.77
CA GLU A 176 3.66 -11.70 -25.35
C GLU A 176 4.67 -11.08 -24.38
N LYS A 177 5.27 -9.93 -24.73
CA LYS A 177 6.22 -9.22 -23.86
C LYS A 177 5.56 -8.76 -22.55
N ILE A 178 4.31 -8.31 -22.60
CA ILE A 178 3.53 -7.95 -21.41
C ILE A 178 3.23 -9.19 -20.57
N LYS A 179 2.85 -10.34 -21.15
CA LYS A 179 2.64 -11.60 -20.42
C LYS A 179 3.91 -12.13 -19.76
N VAL A 180 5.06 -12.03 -20.43
CA VAL A 180 6.36 -12.38 -19.84
C VAL A 180 6.70 -11.43 -18.69
N LYS A 181 6.49 -10.11 -18.88
CA LYS A 181 6.70 -9.10 -17.84
C LYS A 181 5.70 -9.21 -16.68
N THR A 182 4.45 -9.61 -16.90
CA THR A 182 3.47 -9.79 -15.84
C THR A 182 3.68 -11.08 -15.08
N LYS A 183 4.19 -12.15 -15.71
CA LYS A 183 4.67 -13.35 -14.98
C LYS A 183 5.87 -13.01 -14.10
N THR A 184 6.82 -12.21 -14.59
CA THR A 184 7.96 -11.76 -13.76
C THR A 184 7.53 -10.75 -12.70
N LEU A 185 6.61 -9.83 -12.97
CA LEU A 185 6.04 -8.89 -11.99
C LEU A 185 5.16 -9.59 -10.93
N ASN A 186 4.33 -10.57 -11.30
CA ASN A 186 3.60 -11.40 -10.34
C ASN A 186 4.52 -12.34 -9.55
N SER A 187 5.67 -12.73 -10.13
CA SER A 187 6.70 -13.45 -9.37
C SER A 187 7.48 -12.52 -8.45
N LEU A 188 7.74 -11.26 -8.85
CA LEU A 188 8.46 -10.27 -8.03
C LEU A 188 7.59 -9.74 -6.88
N SER A 189 6.27 -9.64 -7.08
CA SER A 189 5.33 -9.23 -6.04
C SER A 189 5.09 -10.33 -5.00
N LYS A 190 5.26 -11.61 -5.35
CA LYS A 190 5.20 -12.75 -4.41
C LYS A 190 6.56 -13.15 -3.83
N SER A 191 7.68 -12.82 -4.48
CA SER A 191 9.04 -13.19 -4.04
C SER A 191 9.57 -12.36 -2.86
N LYS A 192 9.07 -11.14 -2.64
CA LYS A 192 9.53 -10.29 -1.52
C LYS A 192 8.86 -10.57 -0.16
N TYR A 193 7.80 -11.38 -0.13
CA TYR A 193 7.05 -11.68 1.10
C TYR A 193 6.81 -13.17 1.26
N ASP A 194 7.88 -13.96 1.13
CA ASP A 194 7.82 -15.35 1.54
C ASP A 194 7.85 -15.42 3.07
N TRP A 195 6.68 -15.17 3.67
CA TRP A 195 6.49 -15.02 5.12
C TRP A 195 7.08 -16.19 5.89
N LYS A 196 7.03 -17.41 5.34
CA LYS A 196 7.66 -18.59 5.93
C LYS A 196 9.18 -18.44 6.04
N ASN A 197 9.84 -18.02 4.96
CA ASN A 197 11.28 -17.81 4.94
C ASN A 197 11.68 -16.61 5.83
N TYR A 198 10.89 -15.55 5.83
CA TYR A 198 11.10 -14.39 6.71
C TYR A 198 10.93 -14.76 8.20
N ALA A 199 9.84 -15.42 8.56
CA ALA A 199 9.56 -15.84 9.94
C ALA A 199 10.60 -16.84 10.46
N LYS A 200 11.11 -17.73 9.59
CA LYS A 200 12.21 -18.64 9.90
C LYS A 200 13.55 -17.91 10.07
N LYS A 201 13.86 -16.95 9.20
CA LYS A 201 15.11 -16.15 9.24
C LYS A 201 15.17 -15.24 10.48
N GLU A 202 14.07 -14.55 10.78
CA GLU A 202 13.94 -13.66 11.94
C GLU A 202 13.62 -14.41 13.24
N LYS A 203 13.56 -15.76 13.20
CA LYS A 203 13.26 -16.63 14.35
C LYS A 203 11.91 -16.35 15.02
N ILE A 204 10.99 -15.71 14.31
CA ILE A 204 9.63 -15.38 14.77
C ILE A 204 8.83 -16.65 15.04
N GLU A 205 9.03 -17.72 14.25
CA GLU A 205 8.40 -19.03 14.50
C GLU A 205 8.77 -19.55 15.90
N THR A 206 10.03 -19.50 16.28
CA THR A 206 10.48 -19.90 17.63
C THR A 206 9.83 -19.08 18.74
N GLN A 207 9.67 -17.76 18.53
CA GLN A 207 9.03 -16.87 19.50
C GLN A 207 7.52 -17.14 19.61
N LEU A 208 6.85 -17.45 18.50
CA LEU A 208 5.45 -17.83 18.47
C LEU A 208 5.23 -19.22 19.08
N GLU A 209 6.10 -20.19 18.80
CA GLU A 209 6.05 -21.54 19.40
C GLU A 209 6.27 -21.49 20.91
N GLN A 210 7.22 -20.68 21.37
CA GLN A 210 7.46 -20.44 22.81
C GLN A 210 6.26 -19.79 23.48
N ASN A 211 5.59 -18.86 22.80
CA ASN A 211 4.35 -18.27 23.31
C ASN A 211 3.15 -19.22 23.23
N ARG A 212 3.13 -20.19 22.31
CA ARG A 212 2.06 -21.19 22.19
C ARG A 212 2.12 -22.30 23.25
N LYS A 213 3.32 -22.67 23.74
CA LYS A 213 3.50 -23.74 24.73
C LYS A 213 3.04 -23.40 26.17
N GLY A 214 2.39 -22.27 26.37
CA GLY A 214 1.86 -21.91 27.68
C GLY A 214 1.34 -20.48 27.79
N GLY A 215 1.46 -19.65 26.76
CA GLY A 215 0.99 -18.26 26.79
C GLY A 215 1.64 -17.40 27.88
N TYR A 216 1.59 -16.08 27.70
CA TYR A 216 1.94 -15.16 28.77
C TYR A 216 1.03 -15.35 30.00
N LEU A 217 -0.28 -15.53 29.76
CA LEU A 217 -1.30 -15.72 30.79
C LEU A 217 -1.10 -16.98 31.61
N HIS A 218 -0.81 -18.13 30.99
CA HIS A 218 -0.66 -19.36 31.76
C HIS A 218 0.70 -19.46 32.46
N ASN A 219 1.76 -18.83 31.93
CA ASN A 219 2.98 -18.59 32.71
C ASN A 219 2.75 -17.67 33.92
N GLN A 220 1.96 -16.61 33.77
CA GLN A 220 1.62 -15.72 34.88
C GLN A 220 0.81 -16.46 35.96
N ASN A 221 -0.20 -17.23 35.55
CA ASN A 221 -1.01 -18.05 36.46
C ASN A 221 -0.15 -19.10 37.21
N PHE A 222 0.82 -19.71 36.54
CA PHE A 222 1.75 -20.65 37.17
C PHE A 222 2.64 -19.98 38.23
N ILE A 223 3.18 -18.79 37.93
CA ILE A 223 3.99 -18.00 38.87
C ILE A 223 3.15 -17.56 40.07
N GLU A 224 1.91 -17.12 39.83
CA GLU A 224 1.00 -16.70 40.90
C GLU A 224 0.62 -17.88 41.81
N LYS A 225 0.27 -19.04 41.26
CA LYS A 225 0.02 -20.27 42.04
C LYS A 225 1.23 -20.69 42.85
N SER A 226 2.42 -20.68 42.27
CA SER A 226 3.66 -21.04 42.96
C SER A 226 3.95 -20.08 44.14
N ARG A 227 3.73 -18.77 43.95
CA ARG A 227 3.87 -17.77 45.01
C ARG A 227 2.85 -17.96 46.14
N MET A 228 1.61 -18.33 45.82
CA MET A 228 0.58 -18.60 46.82
C MET A 228 0.93 -19.81 47.67
N GLN A 229 1.34 -20.93 47.05
CA GLN A 229 1.79 -22.13 47.76
C GLN A 229 3.00 -21.85 48.67
N GLN A 230 3.98 -21.10 48.17
CA GLN A 230 5.15 -20.73 48.97
C GLN A 230 4.77 -19.87 50.18
N LYS A 231 3.80 -18.95 50.02
CA LYS A 231 3.26 -18.17 51.14
C LYS A 231 2.55 -19.05 52.16
N GLU A 232 1.75 -20.03 51.74
CA GLU A 232 1.08 -20.97 52.64
C GLU A 232 2.07 -21.81 53.45
N LEU A 233 3.09 -22.38 52.79
CA LEU A 233 4.16 -23.11 53.47
C LEU A 233 4.91 -22.22 54.48
N SER A 234 5.18 -20.96 54.13
CA SER A 234 5.81 -20.01 55.04
C SER A 234 4.94 -19.65 56.26
N LYS A 235 3.61 -19.67 56.11
CA LYS A 235 2.68 -19.47 57.22
C LYS A 235 2.62 -20.70 58.12
N GLN A 236 2.58 -21.90 57.54
CA GLN A 236 2.57 -23.16 58.29
C GLN A 236 3.86 -23.33 59.11
N THR A 237 5.02 -23.11 58.50
CA THR A 237 6.33 -23.18 59.21
C THR A 237 6.46 -22.16 60.33
N LYS A 238 5.89 -20.95 60.18
CA LYS A 238 5.86 -19.95 61.26
C LYS A 238 4.94 -20.32 62.41
N LYS A 239 3.81 -20.99 62.14
CA LYS A 239 2.90 -21.47 63.19
C LYS A 239 3.54 -22.58 64.01
N VAL A 240 4.23 -23.52 63.37
CA VAL A 240 4.91 -24.63 64.05
C VAL A 240 6.02 -24.14 64.98
N LYS A 241 6.76 -23.08 64.60
CA LYS A 241 7.82 -22.49 65.45
C LYS A 241 7.31 -21.70 66.67
N PHE A 242 6.01 -21.52 66.82
CA PHE A 242 5.41 -20.75 67.93
C PHE A 242 4.71 -21.66 68.95
N THR A 243 4.72 -22.97 68.73
CA THR A 243 4.07 -23.99 69.57
C THR A 243 5.04 -24.94 70.28
N ASP A 244 6.35 -24.71 70.12
CA ASP A 244 7.43 -25.29 70.95
C ASP A 244 8.02 -24.17 71.82
#